data_AF-A0A971KI65-F1
#
_entry.id   AF-A0A971KI65-F1
#
_cell.length_a   1.000
_cell.length_b   1.000
_cell.length_c   1.000
_cell.angle_alpha   90.00
_cell.angle_beta   90.00
_cell.angle_gamma   90.00
#
_symmetry.space_group_name_H-M   'P 1'
#
loop_
_entity.id
_entity.type
_entity.pdbx_description
1 polymer ?
#
loop_
_entity_poly.entity_id
_entity_poly.type
_entity_poly.pdbx_seq_one_letter_code
_entity_poly.pdbx_strand_id
1 'polypeptide(L)'
;MNVIRHAVRILGILAVCFILAACPVPNNNANGFLDEFEVNLGLPSDKAAIDRSTINDDPNVAKVYAKVFNATREHLPAAWDADSVIQGVTELKKNGSAWSGTVKLAEPASGTITFLVWAENASGQHLYSGCDDLVVGTNSNSITVATKEGYAVGDMGPAGGYVFYDDAEGYDEDNNGTIDPDEWDYLDDNKEYVLNGNRFLEVAPLGWHVGSDDPVYVFGYYRPEGTNVTVGTSSRLGNGDYNTILLTALMKDTAYTDETLNDEKAVYAAKVCQDYIGGGYDDWFLPCKDELNLIRENLYVNNLGDFSDYRYWSSTESGADHAWAQYFLTDGSQNINFRSYLSRVRPVRAF
;
A
#
# COMPACT_ATOMS: atom_id res chain seq x y z
N MET A 1 -11.61 31.86 -76.30
CA MET A 1 -10.16 32.01 -76.06
C MET A 1 -9.69 30.71 -75.45
N ASN A 2 -8.95 29.91 -76.23
CA ASN A 2 -7.90 28.94 -75.85
C ASN A 2 -8.12 27.99 -74.64
N VAL A 3 -7.86 26.66 -74.62
CA VAL A 3 -7.27 25.64 -75.52
C VAL A 3 -6.97 24.40 -74.60
N ILE A 4 -6.98 23.16 -75.14
CA ILE A 4 -6.30 21.92 -74.64
C ILE A 4 -6.90 21.22 -73.39
N ARG A 5 -7.59 20.06 -73.51
CA ARG A 5 -7.18 18.63 -73.68
C ARG A 5 -6.70 17.90 -72.41
N HIS A 6 -7.46 16.84 -72.04
CA HIS A 6 -7.03 15.52 -71.49
C HIS A 6 -6.26 15.53 -70.14
N ALA A 7 -6.31 14.58 -69.21
CA ALA A 7 -6.70 13.18 -69.16
C ALA A 7 -6.60 12.66 -67.70
N VAL A 8 -7.27 11.53 -67.42
CA VAL A 8 -6.80 10.38 -66.59
C VAL A 8 -6.90 10.41 -65.04
N ARG A 9 -7.81 9.54 -64.58
CA ARG A 9 -7.87 8.64 -63.39
C ARG A 9 -6.63 8.52 -62.47
N ILE A 10 -6.87 8.30 -61.15
CA ILE A 10 -6.27 7.28 -60.25
C ILE A 10 -6.91 7.44 -58.85
N LEU A 11 -7.84 6.55 -58.45
CA LEU A 11 -7.65 5.47 -57.46
C LEU A 11 -7.32 5.95 -56.03
N GLY A 12 -8.34 6.19 -55.21
CA GLY A 12 -8.21 6.29 -53.76
C GLY A 12 -8.36 4.91 -53.14
N ILE A 13 -7.25 4.28 -52.77
CA ILE A 13 -7.19 2.99 -52.09
C ILE A 13 -7.54 3.21 -50.60
N LEU A 14 -8.58 2.51 -50.13
CA LEU A 14 -8.83 2.25 -48.71
C LEU A 14 -7.64 1.45 -48.15
N ALA A 15 -6.86 2.04 -47.26
CA ALA A 15 -5.93 1.32 -46.40
C ALA A 15 -6.61 1.11 -45.03
N VAL A 16 -7.33 -0.02 -44.92
CA VAL A 16 -7.67 -0.64 -43.65
C VAL A 16 -6.38 -1.28 -43.14
N CYS A 17 -5.65 -0.58 -42.27
CA CYS A 17 -4.57 -1.19 -41.52
C CYS A 17 -5.17 -1.94 -40.33
N PHE A 18 -5.40 -3.24 -40.53
CA PHE A 18 -5.38 -4.24 -39.48
C PHE A 18 -4.07 -4.09 -38.71
N ILE A 19 -4.11 -3.51 -37.51
CA ILE A 19 -3.09 -3.79 -36.51
C ILE A 19 -3.45 -5.16 -35.98
N LEU A 20 -2.75 -6.16 -36.50
CA LEU A 20 -2.67 -7.50 -35.94
C LEU A 20 -2.35 -7.35 -34.46
N ALA A 21 -3.30 -7.72 -33.60
CA ALA A 21 -2.98 -8.16 -32.25
C ALA A 21 -1.95 -9.28 -32.42
N ALA A 22 -0.71 -9.01 -31.99
CA ALA A 22 0.27 -10.05 -31.83
C ALA A 22 -0.30 -11.01 -30.77
N CYS A 23 -0.83 -12.13 -31.24
CA CYS A 23 -1.06 -13.29 -30.39
C CYS A 23 0.28 -13.58 -29.70
N PRO A 24 0.35 -13.69 -28.36
CA PRO A 24 1.58 -14.14 -27.75
C PRO A 24 1.92 -15.50 -28.33
N VAL A 25 3.10 -15.59 -28.95
CA VAL A 25 3.66 -16.86 -29.44
C VAL A 25 3.74 -17.78 -28.23
N PRO A 26 3.26 -19.05 -28.30
CA PRO A 26 3.53 -20.01 -27.24
C PRO A 26 5.04 -20.21 -27.18
N ASN A 27 5.68 -19.67 -26.16
CA ASN A 27 7.11 -19.81 -25.97
C ASN A 27 7.37 -21.20 -25.39
N ASN A 28 7.73 -22.14 -26.27
CA ASN A 28 8.07 -23.50 -25.90
C ASN A 28 9.46 -23.52 -25.27
N ASN A 29 9.56 -23.05 -24.02
CA ASN A 29 10.82 -22.95 -23.30
C ASN A 29 10.86 -24.06 -22.25
N ALA A 30 11.90 -24.90 -22.27
CA ALA A 30 12.08 -26.06 -21.40
C ALA A 30 12.35 -25.70 -19.90
N ASN A 31 12.01 -24.49 -19.45
CA ASN A 31 12.32 -23.95 -18.12
C ASN A 31 11.07 -23.44 -17.35
N GLY A 32 9.87 -23.93 -17.67
CA GLY A 32 8.64 -23.56 -16.97
C GLY A 32 8.07 -22.21 -17.40
N PHE A 33 6.76 -22.04 -17.23
CA PHE A 33 6.05 -20.80 -17.48
C PHE A 33 6.51 -19.75 -16.45
N LEU A 34 7.08 -18.63 -16.91
CA LEU A 34 7.58 -17.54 -16.04
C LEU A 34 6.44 -16.71 -15.40
N ASP A 35 5.21 -17.09 -15.71
CA ASP A 35 3.95 -16.53 -15.27
C ASP A 35 3.11 -17.52 -14.44
N GLU A 36 3.50 -18.80 -14.30
CA GLU A 36 2.74 -19.79 -13.52
C GLU A 36 3.54 -20.30 -12.32
N PHE A 37 2.89 -20.31 -11.15
CA PHE A 37 3.52 -20.62 -9.87
C PHE A 37 2.63 -21.51 -9.01
N GLU A 38 3.18 -22.62 -8.52
CA GLU A 38 2.48 -23.53 -7.61
C GLU A 38 2.63 -23.05 -6.16
N VAL A 39 1.51 -22.65 -5.55
CA VAL A 39 1.46 -22.15 -4.17
C VAL A 39 0.86 -23.22 -3.27
N ASN A 40 1.57 -23.57 -2.21
CA ASN A 40 1.13 -24.49 -1.18
C ASN A 40 1.15 -23.80 0.18
N LEU A 41 0.20 -24.12 1.05
CA LEU A 41 0.22 -23.63 2.42
C LEU A 41 0.88 -24.63 3.37
N GLY A 42 2.04 -24.23 3.90
CA GLY A 42 2.86 -25.05 4.79
C GLY A 42 2.38 -25.05 6.24
N LEU A 43 3.03 -25.87 7.06
CA LEU A 43 2.91 -25.76 8.51
C LEU A 43 3.66 -24.50 8.98
N PRO A 44 3.16 -23.76 9.99
CA PRO A 44 3.87 -22.64 10.59
C PRO A 44 5.24 -23.10 11.11
N SER A 45 6.29 -22.32 10.88
CA SER A 45 7.68 -22.68 11.21
C SER A 45 7.95 -22.79 12.71
N ASP A 46 7.06 -22.21 13.52
CA ASP A 46 7.07 -22.12 14.98
C ASP A 46 6.17 -23.18 15.66
N LYS A 47 5.33 -23.90 14.90
CA LYS A 47 4.44 -24.94 15.43
C LYS A 47 5.02 -26.35 15.25
N ALA A 48 5.08 -27.11 16.34
CA ALA A 48 5.41 -28.54 16.28
C ALA A 48 4.33 -29.29 15.49
N ALA A 49 4.67 -30.41 14.84
CA ALA A 49 3.74 -31.25 14.06
C ALA A 49 2.51 -31.81 14.84
N ILE A 50 2.40 -31.50 16.14
CA ILE A 50 1.30 -31.88 17.03
C ILE A 50 0.31 -30.73 17.29
N ASP A 51 0.63 -29.51 16.87
CA ASP A 51 -0.22 -28.34 17.07
C ASP A 51 -1.24 -28.26 15.92
N ARG A 52 -2.52 -28.45 16.25
CA ARG A 52 -3.58 -28.80 15.29
C ARG A 52 -4.46 -27.62 14.84
N SER A 53 -4.15 -26.39 15.25
CA SER A 53 -4.80 -25.19 14.71
C SER A 53 -3.88 -24.51 13.70
N THR A 54 -3.97 -24.95 12.45
CA THR A 54 -3.35 -24.31 11.29
C THR A 54 -4.44 -23.90 10.31
N ILE A 55 -4.14 -22.99 9.38
CA ILE A 55 -5.03 -22.60 8.27
C ILE A 55 -5.66 -23.80 7.52
N ASN A 56 -4.95 -24.94 7.49
CA ASN A 56 -5.37 -26.16 6.81
C ASN A 56 -6.43 -26.95 7.59
N ASP A 57 -6.41 -26.86 8.92
CA ASP A 57 -7.26 -27.64 9.83
C ASP A 57 -8.39 -26.83 10.48
N ASP A 58 -8.34 -25.49 10.41
CA ASP A 58 -9.37 -24.62 11.00
C ASP A 58 -10.70 -24.70 10.21
N PRO A 59 -11.81 -25.15 10.85
CA PRO A 59 -13.13 -25.20 10.22
C PRO A 59 -13.74 -23.82 9.91
N ASN A 60 -13.21 -22.74 10.48
CA ASN A 60 -13.69 -21.39 10.22
C ASN A 60 -13.11 -20.80 8.93
N VAL A 61 -12.02 -21.36 8.40
CA VAL A 61 -11.42 -20.92 7.13
C VAL A 61 -12.34 -21.32 5.99
N ALA A 62 -12.96 -20.32 5.36
CA ALA A 62 -13.89 -20.50 4.25
C ALA A 62 -13.22 -20.27 2.90
N LYS A 63 -12.32 -19.27 2.83
CA LYS A 63 -11.62 -18.88 1.61
C LYS A 63 -10.15 -18.60 1.90
N VAL A 64 -9.31 -18.85 0.91
CA VAL A 64 -7.87 -18.60 0.99
C VAL A 64 -7.43 -17.96 -0.32
N TYR A 65 -6.63 -16.92 -0.21
CA TYR A 65 -6.20 -16.11 -1.35
C TYR A 65 -4.68 -16.03 -1.43
N ALA A 66 -4.19 -15.80 -2.64
CA ALA A 66 -2.79 -15.51 -2.93
C ALA A 66 -2.66 -14.27 -3.82
N LYS A 67 -1.77 -13.36 -3.40
CA LYS A 67 -1.42 -12.13 -4.10
C LYS A 67 0.09 -12.03 -4.23
N VAL A 68 0.57 -11.53 -5.36
CA VAL A 68 2.00 -11.55 -5.70
C VAL A 68 2.52 -10.13 -5.81
N PHE A 69 3.73 -9.90 -5.33
CA PHE A 69 4.41 -8.62 -5.42
C PHE A 69 5.80 -8.79 -6.03
N ASN A 70 6.29 -7.75 -6.72
CA ASN A 70 7.67 -7.72 -7.21
C ASN A 70 8.67 -7.35 -6.08
N ALA A 71 9.95 -7.22 -6.42
CA ALA A 71 11.00 -6.88 -5.46
C ALA A 71 10.86 -5.49 -4.80
N THR A 72 10.15 -4.55 -5.43
CA THR A 72 9.80 -3.24 -4.86
C THR A 72 8.44 -3.26 -4.14
N ARG A 73 7.84 -4.45 -4.04
CA ARG A 73 6.51 -4.71 -3.47
C ARG A 73 5.35 -4.02 -4.17
N GLU A 74 5.47 -3.79 -5.47
CA GLU A 74 4.34 -3.44 -6.33
C GLU A 74 3.56 -4.72 -6.69
N HIS A 75 2.23 -4.62 -6.70
CA HIS A 75 1.34 -5.76 -6.98
C HIS A 75 1.51 -6.24 -8.42
N LEU A 76 1.79 -7.53 -8.58
CA LEU A 76 1.79 -8.26 -9.84
C LEU A 76 0.43 -8.98 -9.99
N PRO A 77 -0.50 -8.47 -10.82
CA PRO A 77 -1.84 -9.02 -10.87
C PRO A 77 -1.86 -10.42 -11.49
N ALA A 78 -2.67 -11.31 -10.91
CA ALA A 78 -3.05 -12.55 -11.56
C ALA A 78 -3.80 -12.26 -12.88
N ALA A 79 -3.59 -13.10 -13.89
CA ALA A 79 -4.40 -13.11 -15.11
C ALA A 79 -5.87 -13.32 -14.72
N TRP A 80 -6.78 -12.67 -15.44
CA TRP A 80 -8.21 -12.71 -15.12
C TRP A 80 -8.71 -14.15 -14.97
N ASP A 81 -9.14 -14.49 -13.76
CA ASP A 81 -9.89 -15.70 -13.47
C ASP A 81 -11.35 -15.31 -13.26
N ALA A 82 -12.25 -15.92 -14.04
CA ALA A 82 -13.69 -15.67 -13.93
C ALA A 82 -14.27 -16.15 -12.59
N ASP A 83 -13.54 -16.99 -11.84
CA ASP A 83 -13.94 -17.51 -10.54
C ASP A 83 -13.45 -16.66 -9.35
N SER A 84 -12.51 -15.71 -9.56
CA SER A 84 -11.99 -14.87 -8.47
C SER A 84 -12.86 -13.64 -8.23
N VAL A 85 -13.27 -13.45 -6.97
CA VAL A 85 -14.08 -12.29 -6.55
C VAL A 85 -13.21 -11.02 -6.41
N ILE A 86 -11.88 -11.18 -6.31
CA ILE A 86 -10.93 -10.10 -6.08
C ILE A 86 -10.04 -9.96 -7.32
N GLN A 87 -10.06 -8.78 -7.96
CA GLN A 87 -9.30 -8.53 -9.17
C GLN A 87 -7.78 -8.66 -8.93
N GLY A 88 -7.10 -9.43 -9.78
CA GLY A 88 -5.64 -9.60 -9.72
C GLY A 88 -5.14 -10.49 -8.57
N VAL A 89 -6.04 -11.24 -7.92
CA VAL A 89 -5.76 -12.16 -6.82
C VAL A 89 -6.29 -13.55 -7.19
N THR A 90 -5.59 -14.60 -6.76
CA THR A 90 -5.99 -15.99 -6.98
C THR A 90 -6.63 -16.58 -5.73
N GLU A 91 -7.80 -17.20 -5.85
CA GLU A 91 -8.41 -18.00 -4.78
C GLU A 91 -7.83 -19.43 -4.80
N LEU A 92 -7.19 -19.84 -3.70
CA LEU A 92 -6.63 -21.18 -3.54
C LEU A 92 -7.74 -22.19 -3.21
N LYS A 93 -7.53 -23.46 -3.60
CA LYS A 93 -8.50 -24.53 -3.39
C LYS A 93 -8.00 -25.51 -2.36
N LYS A 94 -8.93 -26.07 -1.59
CA LYS A 94 -8.61 -27.13 -0.62
C LYS A 94 -8.42 -28.45 -1.37
N ASN A 95 -7.17 -28.91 -1.45
CA ASN A 95 -6.76 -30.13 -2.15
C ASN A 95 -6.35 -31.20 -1.11
N GLY A 96 -7.30 -32.05 -0.73
CA GLY A 96 -7.09 -33.02 0.35
C GLY A 96 -7.03 -32.33 1.71
N SER A 97 -5.89 -32.41 2.39
CA SER A 97 -5.70 -31.82 3.74
C SER A 97 -5.08 -30.42 3.73
N ALA A 98 -4.74 -29.85 2.56
CA ALA A 98 -4.06 -28.56 2.49
C ALA A 98 -4.68 -27.63 1.43
N TRP A 99 -4.57 -26.33 1.67
CA TRP A 99 -4.87 -25.32 0.66
C TRP A 99 -3.71 -25.17 -0.32
N SER A 100 -4.01 -25.19 -1.62
CA SER A 100 -3.02 -24.98 -2.67
C SER A 100 -3.67 -24.52 -3.98
N GLY A 101 -2.86 -24.05 -4.92
CA GLY A 101 -3.31 -23.70 -6.25
C GLY A 101 -2.20 -23.11 -7.11
N THR A 102 -2.50 -22.97 -8.39
CA THR A 102 -1.60 -22.32 -9.36
C THR A 102 -1.95 -20.84 -9.47
N VAL A 103 -1.01 -19.96 -9.14
CA VAL A 103 -1.11 -18.54 -9.47
C VAL A 103 -0.60 -18.35 -10.89
N LYS A 104 -1.46 -17.83 -11.77
CA LYS A 104 -1.08 -17.40 -13.12
C LYS A 104 -1.06 -15.88 -13.19
N LEU A 105 0.10 -15.27 -13.40
CA LEU A 105 0.26 -13.83 -13.55
C LEU A 105 -0.22 -13.35 -14.91
N ALA A 106 -0.70 -12.10 -14.97
CA ALA A 106 -1.11 -11.47 -16.22
C ALA A 106 0.07 -11.25 -17.17
N GLU A 107 1.26 -11.03 -16.61
CA GLU A 107 2.52 -10.86 -17.33
C GLU A 107 3.62 -11.69 -16.65
N PRO A 108 4.61 -12.19 -17.41
CA PRO A 108 5.75 -12.92 -16.84
C PRO A 108 6.51 -12.11 -15.79
N ALA A 109 6.87 -12.74 -14.68
CA ALA A 109 7.71 -12.15 -13.65
C ALA A 109 9.19 -12.51 -13.83
N SER A 110 10.07 -11.80 -13.13
CA SER A 110 11.50 -12.10 -13.06
C SER A 110 12.09 -11.63 -11.73
N GLY A 111 13.25 -12.16 -11.35
CA GLY A 111 13.89 -11.81 -10.08
C GLY A 111 13.18 -12.43 -8.88
N THR A 112 13.26 -11.77 -7.74
CA THR A 112 12.54 -12.17 -6.52
C THR A 112 11.14 -11.57 -6.55
N ILE A 113 10.15 -12.42 -6.28
CA ILE A 113 8.75 -12.04 -6.06
C ILE A 113 8.32 -12.52 -4.68
N THR A 114 7.37 -11.82 -4.07
CA THR A 114 6.81 -12.19 -2.76
C THR A 114 5.38 -12.67 -2.94
N PHE A 115 5.05 -13.82 -2.36
CA PHE A 115 3.67 -14.29 -2.25
C PHE A 115 3.12 -13.89 -0.90
N LEU A 116 2.03 -13.13 -0.90
CA LEU A 116 1.15 -12.93 0.25
C LEU A 116 0.00 -13.91 0.16
N VAL A 117 -0.28 -14.61 1.25
CA VAL A 117 -1.46 -15.45 1.38
C VAL A 117 -2.27 -15.03 2.61
N TRP A 118 -3.58 -15.12 2.51
CA TRP A 118 -4.47 -14.91 3.65
C TRP A 118 -5.70 -15.80 3.60
N ALA A 119 -6.30 -16.00 4.77
CA ALA A 119 -7.56 -16.71 4.92
C ALA A 119 -8.64 -15.81 5.51
N GLU A 120 -9.86 -16.06 5.06
CA GLU A 120 -11.07 -15.41 5.56
C GLU A 120 -12.10 -16.45 6.00
N ASN A 121 -12.92 -16.06 6.97
CA ASN A 121 -14.11 -16.81 7.35
C ASN A 121 -15.28 -16.56 6.39
N ALA A 122 -16.42 -17.22 6.63
CA ALA A 122 -17.60 -17.10 5.77
C ALA A 122 -18.21 -15.68 5.73
N SER A 123 -17.90 -14.82 6.71
CA SER A 123 -18.29 -13.40 6.74
C SER A 123 -17.25 -12.46 6.12
N GLY A 124 -16.13 -12.96 5.61
CA GLY A 124 -15.02 -12.15 5.08
C GLY A 124 -14.09 -11.58 6.14
N GLN A 125 -14.18 -12.03 7.39
CA GLN A 125 -13.22 -11.61 8.43
C GLN A 125 -11.90 -12.34 8.24
N HIS A 126 -10.81 -11.58 8.32
CA HIS A 126 -9.45 -12.11 8.27
C HIS A 126 -9.18 -13.08 9.43
N LEU A 127 -8.52 -14.20 9.15
CA LEU A 127 -8.16 -15.22 10.15
C LEU A 127 -6.66 -15.50 10.20
N TYR A 128 -6.02 -15.65 9.04
CA TYR A 128 -4.62 -16.02 8.93
C TYR A 128 -3.94 -15.23 7.83
N SER A 129 -2.67 -14.92 8.01
CA SER A 129 -1.81 -14.31 6.99
C SER A 129 -0.44 -14.97 6.94
N GLY A 130 0.26 -14.81 5.84
CA GLY A 130 1.65 -15.21 5.71
C GLY A 130 2.25 -14.73 4.40
N CYS A 131 3.57 -14.56 4.37
CA CYS A 131 4.26 -14.25 3.13
C CYS A 131 5.61 -14.95 3.04
N ASP A 132 6.03 -15.23 1.81
CA ASP A 132 7.37 -15.78 1.54
C ASP A 132 7.83 -15.42 0.12
N ASP A 133 9.14 -15.43 -0.08
CA ASP A 133 9.81 -15.01 -1.31
C ASP A 133 10.14 -16.20 -2.22
N LEU A 134 10.00 -16.00 -3.52
CA LEU A 134 10.42 -16.92 -4.57
C LEU A 134 11.33 -16.22 -5.56
N VAL A 135 12.45 -16.83 -5.92
CA VAL A 135 13.23 -16.42 -7.09
C VAL A 135 12.66 -17.12 -8.32
N VAL A 136 12.13 -16.35 -9.28
CA VAL A 136 11.50 -16.87 -10.48
C VAL A 136 12.46 -17.76 -11.28
N GLY A 137 11.96 -18.92 -11.73
CA GLY A 137 12.73 -19.93 -12.45
C GLY A 137 13.46 -20.93 -11.54
N THR A 138 13.38 -20.75 -10.22
CA THR A 138 13.92 -21.71 -9.24
C THR A 138 12.81 -22.60 -8.67
N ASN A 139 13.17 -23.76 -8.10
CA ASN A 139 12.23 -24.68 -7.44
C ASN A 139 11.01 -25.09 -8.29
N SER A 140 11.17 -25.14 -9.61
CA SER A 140 10.07 -25.40 -10.55
C SER A 140 8.89 -24.41 -10.38
N ASN A 141 9.19 -23.17 -9.99
CA ASN A 141 8.20 -22.13 -9.66
C ASN A 141 7.19 -22.56 -8.58
N SER A 142 7.63 -23.37 -7.62
CA SER A 142 6.80 -23.78 -6.49
C SER A 142 7.29 -23.14 -5.19
N ILE A 143 6.33 -22.68 -4.38
CA ILE A 143 6.56 -22.11 -3.05
C ILE A 143 5.62 -22.75 -2.02
N THR A 144 6.11 -22.83 -0.78
CA THR A 144 5.30 -23.20 0.39
C THR A 144 5.31 -22.04 1.36
N VAL A 145 4.16 -21.38 1.54
CA VAL A 145 4.05 -20.20 2.41
C VAL A 145 3.57 -20.65 3.79
N ALA A 146 4.35 -20.31 4.82
CA ALA A 146 3.94 -20.47 6.21
C ALA A 146 2.95 -19.36 6.61
N THR A 147 1.96 -19.68 7.45
CA THR A 147 0.94 -18.72 7.90
C THR A 147 0.83 -18.70 9.42
N LYS A 148 0.29 -17.61 9.95
CA LYS A 148 -0.03 -17.43 11.37
C LYS A 148 -1.39 -16.75 11.52
N GLU A 149 -1.94 -16.78 12.73
CA GLU A 149 -3.21 -16.13 13.04
C GLU A 149 -3.06 -14.60 12.99
N GLY A 150 -3.99 -13.93 12.31
CA GLY A 150 -4.04 -12.48 12.18
C GLY A 150 -2.82 -11.85 11.48
N TYR A 151 -2.64 -10.56 11.77
CA TYR A 151 -1.43 -9.79 11.47
C TYR A 151 -0.74 -9.40 12.78
N ALA A 152 0.54 -9.08 12.68
CA ALA A 152 1.34 -8.45 13.70
C ALA A 152 2.15 -7.29 13.10
N VAL A 153 2.59 -6.37 13.96
CA VAL A 153 3.53 -5.32 13.59
C VAL A 153 4.79 -5.92 12.95
N GLY A 154 5.18 -5.39 11.80
CA GLY A 154 6.28 -5.86 10.97
C GLY A 154 5.88 -6.88 9.89
N ASP A 155 4.65 -7.37 9.90
CA ASP A 155 4.15 -8.22 8.82
C ASP A 155 3.89 -7.44 7.54
N MET A 156 3.82 -8.16 6.42
CA MET A 156 3.37 -7.57 5.17
C MET A 156 1.84 -7.44 5.16
N GLY A 157 1.36 -6.20 5.04
CA GLY A 157 -0.06 -5.89 4.92
C GLY A 157 -0.61 -6.19 3.52
N PRO A 158 -1.93 -6.07 3.35
CA PRO A 158 -2.62 -6.50 2.13
C PRO A 158 -2.25 -5.67 0.88
N ALA A 159 -1.72 -4.46 1.04
CA ALA A 159 -1.24 -3.65 -0.08
C ALA A 159 0.25 -3.88 -0.41
N GLY A 160 0.93 -4.79 0.27
CA GLY A 160 2.36 -5.03 0.14
C GLY A 160 3.21 -4.14 1.07
N GLY A 161 2.55 -3.27 1.83
CA GLY A 161 3.15 -2.44 2.86
C GLY A 161 3.61 -3.24 4.08
N TYR A 162 4.21 -2.56 5.05
CA TYR A 162 4.46 -3.15 6.37
C TYR A 162 3.45 -2.64 7.39
N VAL A 163 2.90 -3.55 8.19
CA VAL A 163 2.03 -3.21 9.32
C VAL A 163 2.88 -2.53 10.40
N PHE A 164 2.53 -1.31 10.79
CA PHE A 164 3.25 -0.56 11.83
C PHE A 164 2.46 -0.36 13.12
N TYR A 165 1.15 -0.64 13.10
CA TYR A 165 0.27 -0.51 14.24
C TYR A 165 -0.82 -1.59 14.23
N ASP A 166 -1.21 -2.03 15.43
CA ASP A 166 -2.29 -2.98 15.71
C ASP A 166 -3.05 -2.47 16.95
N ASP A 167 -4.34 -2.18 16.79
CA ASP A 167 -5.20 -1.61 17.83
C ASP A 167 -5.75 -2.64 18.85
N ALA A 168 -5.31 -3.90 18.80
CA ALA A 168 -5.89 -4.97 19.65
C ALA A 168 -5.93 -4.67 21.14
N GLU A 169 -4.91 -3.96 21.65
CA GLU A 169 -4.77 -3.63 23.07
C GLU A 169 -5.05 -2.15 23.36
N GLY A 170 -5.29 -1.32 22.34
CA GLY A 170 -5.31 0.15 22.41
C GLY A 170 -3.91 0.78 22.46
N TYR A 171 -3.83 2.10 22.59
CA TYR A 171 -2.58 2.85 22.58
C TYR A 171 -2.40 3.73 23.83
N ASP A 172 -1.39 3.44 24.64
CA ASP A 172 -1.01 4.22 25.82
C ASP A 172 -0.45 5.60 25.40
N GLU A 173 -1.32 6.63 25.34
CA GLU A 173 -0.98 7.95 24.81
C GLU A 173 -0.02 8.70 25.74
N ASP A 174 -0.17 8.51 27.05
CA ASP A 174 0.66 9.18 28.06
C ASP A 174 1.87 8.33 28.53
N ASN A 175 1.98 7.10 28.03
CA ASN A 175 3.03 6.12 28.35
C ASN A 175 3.13 5.84 29.86
N ASN A 176 1.99 5.82 30.55
CA ASN A 176 1.93 5.56 31.99
C ASN A 176 1.90 4.06 32.34
N GLY A 177 1.82 3.19 31.33
CA GLY A 177 1.76 1.74 31.43
C GLY A 177 0.36 1.17 31.58
N THR A 178 -0.69 1.97 31.37
CA THR A 178 -2.10 1.55 31.42
C THR A 178 -2.87 2.19 30.28
N ILE A 179 -3.77 1.43 29.66
CA ILE A 179 -4.62 1.93 28.58
C ILE A 179 -5.92 2.45 29.20
N ASP A 180 -6.12 3.76 29.16
CA ASP A 180 -7.32 4.43 29.67
C ASP A 180 -8.53 4.23 28.72
N PRO A 181 -9.79 4.29 29.21
CA PRO A 181 -10.97 4.01 28.36
C PRO A 181 -11.13 4.89 27.11
N ASP A 182 -10.49 6.06 27.08
CA ASP A 182 -10.44 6.97 25.93
C ASP A 182 -9.28 6.69 24.96
N GLU A 183 -8.46 5.69 25.27
CA GLU A 183 -7.27 5.27 24.52
C GLU A 183 -7.45 3.92 23.76
N TRP A 184 -8.62 3.27 23.90
CA TRP A 184 -8.85 1.89 23.45
C TRP A 184 -9.22 1.75 21.96
N ASP A 185 -9.46 2.86 21.27
CA ASP A 185 -10.03 2.83 19.92
C ASP A 185 -9.72 4.14 19.19
N TYR A 186 -8.46 4.27 18.75
CA TYR A 186 -8.02 5.45 18.01
C TYR A 186 -8.35 5.37 16.53
N LEU A 187 -8.58 4.17 15.99
CA LEU A 187 -8.89 3.96 14.58
C LEU A 187 -10.40 4.05 14.25
N ASP A 188 -11.29 3.97 15.24
CA ASP A 188 -12.71 4.28 15.09
C ASP A 188 -13.10 5.58 15.82
N ASP A 189 -13.34 6.64 15.04
CA ASP A 189 -13.92 7.88 15.57
C ASP A 189 -15.37 7.69 16.09
N ASN A 190 -16.02 6.56 15.78
CA ASN A 190 -17.29 6.17 16.40
C ASN A 190 -17.03 5.31 17.63
N LYS A 191 -17.36 5.85 18.80
CA LYS A 191 -17.39 5.16 20.12
C LYS A 191 -18.40 3.99 20.20
N GLU A 192 -18.61 3.23 19.13
CA GLU A 192 -19.58 2.14 19.06
C GLU A 192 -18.83 0.82 18.90
N TYR A 193 -18.57 0.15 20.03
CA TYR A 193 -17.96 -1.18 20.21
C TYR A 193 -18.35 -2.22 19.14
N VAL A 194 -17.76 -2.14 17.96
CA VAL A 194 -17.87 -3.14 16.90
C VAL A 194 -16.52 -3.20 16.19
N LEU A 195 -15.76 -4.27 16.46
CA LEU A 195 -14.59 -4.71 15.68
C LEU A 195 -15.01 -5.12 14.25
N ASN A 196 -15.55 -4.17 13.49
CA ASN A 196 -15.71 -4.19 12.04
C ASN A 196 -14.99 -2.98 11.39
N GLY A 197 -14.25 -2.19 12.18
CA GLY A 197 -13.39 -1.10 11.75
C GLY A 197 -11.93 -1.54 11.58
N ASN A 198 -11.18 -0.75 10.82
CA ASN A 198 -9.78 -0.98 10.50
C ASN A 198 -8.94 -1.15 11.78
N ARG A 199 -8.37 -2.33 12.04
CA ARG A 199 -7.59 -2.64 13.26
C ARG A 199 -6.11 -2.33 13.07
N PHE A 200 -5.64 -2.37 11.84
CA PHE A 200 -4.23 -2.30 11.52
C PHE A 200 -3.93 -1.05 10.68
N LEU A 201 -2.73 -0.51 10.84
CA LEU A 201 -2.17 0.47 9.90
C LEU A 201 -0.99 -0.14 9.16
N GLU A 202 -0.96 0.01 7.84
CA GLU A 202 0.21 -0.31 7.00
C GLU A 202 0.79 0.93 6.34
N VAL A 203 2.11 0.94 6.18
CA VAL A 203 2.84 1.97 5.41
C VAL A 203 3.07 1.47 3.99
N ALA A 204 2.96 2.37 3.01
CA ALA A 204 3.13 2.02 1.60
C ALA A 204 4.50 1.35 1.31
N PRO A 205 4.55 0.35 0.40
CA PRO A 205 5.78 -0.33 0.03
C PRO A 205 6.77 0.58 -0.70
N LEU A 206 8.04 0.18 -0.82
CA LEU A 206 9.09 0.93 -1.54
C LEU A 206 8.66 1.39 -2.94
N GLY A 207 7.94 0.55 -3.70
CA GLY A 207 7.46 0.85 -5.04
C GLY A 207 6.24 1.76 -5.12
N TRP A 208 5.87 2.44 -4.03
CA TRP A 208 4.77 3.41 -4.07
C TRP A 208 5.08 4.64 -4.95
N HIS A 209 6.35 4.87 -5.25
CA HIS A 209 6.83 5.89 -6.17
C HIS A 209 7.97 5.35 -7.04
N VAL A 210 8.38 6.15 -8.03
CA VAL A 210 9.55 5.84 -8.85
C VAL A 210 10.82 6.35 -8.15
N GLY A 211 11.72 5.43 -7.81
CA GLY A 211 13.03 5.75 -7.24
C GLY A 211 13.37 4.83 -6.07
N SER A 212 14.54 5.04 -5.46
CA SER A 212 14.98 4.26 -4.30
C SER A 212 14.65 4.91 -2.95
N ASP A 213 14.07 6.11 -2.99
CA ASP A 213 14.16 7.10 -1.91
C ASP A 213 12.88 7.92 -1.92
N ASP A 214 12.09 7.95 -0.84
CA ASP A 214 10.77 8.61 -0.86
C ASP A 214 10.82 10.05 -1.41
N PRO A 215 9.86 10.47 -2.24
CA PRO A 215 9.86 11.78 -2.85
C PRO A 215 9.63 12.86 -1.79
N VAL A 216 10.14 14.05 -2.07
CA VAL A 216 10.03 15.21 -1.17
C VAL A 216 8.99 16.19 -1.66
N TYR A 217 8.17 16.69 -0.74
CA TYR A 217 7.14 17.70 -1.03
C TYR A 217 7.14 18.78 0.05
N VAL A 218 6.58 19.93 -0.28
CA VAL A 218 6.18 20.93 0.71
C VAL A 218 4.97 20.42 1.49
N PHE A 219 4.79 20.89 2.72
CA PHE A 219 3.53 20.66 3.45
C PHE A 219 2.39 21.45 2.79
N GLY A 220 2.71 22.66 2.30
CA GLY A 220 1.76 23.56 1.63
C GLY A 220 1.04 24.50 2.60
N TYR A 221 0.75 25.73 2.13
CA TYR A 221 0.04 26.73 2.91
C TYR A 221 -1.43 26.87 2.43
N TYR A 222 -2.35 26.94 3.38
CA TYR A 222 -3.75 27.30 3.15
C TYR A 222 -3.93 28.82 3.36
N ARG A 223 -4.46 29.50 2.34
CA ARG A 223 -4.54 30.96 2.28
C ARG A 223 -5.86 31.43 1.64
N PRO A 224 -7.01 31.32 2.35
CA PRO A 224 -8.31 31.68 1.79
C PRO A 224 -8.48 33.19 1.56
N GLU A 225 -7.84 34.02 2.38
CA GLU A 225 -7.99 35.49 2.35
C GLU A 225 -6.63 36.21 2.30
N GLY A 226 -5.67 35.66 1.55
CA GLY A 226 -4.35 36.28 1.40
C GLY A 226 -3.47 36.23 2.66
N THR A 227 -3.88 35.52 3.71
CA THR A 227 -3.08 35.24 4.92
C THR A 227 -3.02 33.74 5.17
N ASN A 228 -1.85 33.23 5.60
CA ASN A 228 -1.68 31.83 5.96
C ASN A 228 -2.51 31.52 7.21
N VAL A 229 -3.26 30.42 7.18
CA VAL A 229 -4.07 29.97 8.32
C VAL A 229 -3.97 28.46 8.48
N THR A 230 -4.16 27.98 9.71
CA THR A 230 -4.27 26.53 9.99
C THR A 230 -5.56 25.97 9.43
N VAL A 231 -5.54 24.72 8.97
CA VAL A 231 -6.77 23.98 8.63
C VAL A 231 -7.39 23.29 9.85
N GLY A 232 -6.61 23.01 10.90
CA GLY A 232 -7.12 22.48 12.17
C GLY A 232 -6.94 20.96 12.31
N THR A 233 -5.71 20.49 12.09
CA THR A 233 -5.33 19.07 12.20
C THR A 233 -5.00 18.66 13.64
N SER A 234 -5.00 17.35 13.90
CA SER A 234 -4.70 16.72 15.19
C SER A 234 -3.39 15.92 15.14
N SER A 235 -2.66 15.83 16.26
CA SER A 235 -1.49 14.92 16.37
C SER A 235 -1.88 13.48 16.66
N ARG A 236 -3.06 13.31 17.27
CA ARG A 236 -3.53 12.08 17.90
C ARG A 236 -3.53 10.91 16.93
N LEU A 237 -3.17 9.73 17.44
CA LEU A 237 -3.24 8.47 16.69
C LEU A 237 -4.63 8.32 16.02
N GLY A 238 -4.63 7.78 14.80
CA GLY A 238 -5.83 7.57 13.98
C GLY A 238 -6.39 8.82 13.31
N ASN A 239 -5.73 9.98 13.43
CA ASN A 239 -6.18 11.21 12.75
C ASN A 239 -5.46 11.47 11.42
N GLY A 240 -4.56 10.59 10.96
CA GLY A 240 -3.82 10.83 9.72
C GLY A 240 -4.74 10.99 8.50
N ASP A 241 -5.78 10.18 8.43
CA ASP A 241 -6.78 10.18 7.36
C ASP A 241 -7.63 11.45 7.40
N TYR A 242 -8.19 11.77 8.57
CA TYR A 242 -9.00 12.97 8.81
C TYR A 242 -8.20 14.24 8.50
N ASN A 243 -6.96 14.32 8.99
CA ASN A 243 -6.07 15.43 8.69
C ASN A 243 -5.83 15.58 7.18
N THR A 244 -5.55 14.46 6.51
CA THR A 244 -5.31 14.45 5.06
C THR A 244 -6.53 14.92 4.30
N ILE A 245 -7.73 14.43 4.65
CA ILE A 245 -9.01 14.86 4.07
C ILE A 245 -9.24 16.37 4.29
N LEU A 246 -9.01 16.88 5.50
CA LEU A 246 -9.15 18.33 5.78
C LEU A 246 -8.19 19.18 4.96
N LEU A 247 -6.91 18.80 4.93
CA LEU A 247 -5.87 19.48 4.17
C LEU A 247 -6.24 19.54 2.69
N THR A 248 -6.65 18.41 2.10
CA THR A 248 -6.96 18.35 0.68
C THR A 248 -8.29 18.98 0.29
N ALA A 249 -9.29 18.93 1.16
CA ALA A 249 -10.54 19.64 0.95
C ALA A 249 -10.35 21.17 0.89
N LEU A 250 -9.49 21.71 1.74
CA LEU A 250 -9.29 23.16 1.85
C LEU A 250 -8.23 23.70 0.89
N MET A 251 -7.12 22.98 0.68
CA MET A 251 -6.06 23.38 -0.25
C MET A 251 -6.31 22.94 -1.69
N LYS A 252 -7.20 21.96 -1.93
CA LYS A 252 -7.56 21.43 -3.25
C LYS A 252 -6.35 20.79 -3.95
N ASP A 253 -6.24 20.93 -5.27
CA ASP A 253 -5.22 20.24 -6.07
C ASP A 253 -3.79 20.73 -5.83
N THR A 254 -3.62 22.00 -5.44
CA THR A 254 -2.30 22.61 -5.22
C THR A 254 -2.35 23.61 -4.07
N ALA A 255 -1.31 23.61 -3.24
CA ALA A 255 -1.15 24.50 -2.11
C ALA A 255 -0.10 25.57 -2.42
N TYR A 256 -0.17 26.71 -1.73
CA TYR A 256 0.88 27.73 -1.82
C TYR A 256 2.20 27.17 -1.27
N THR A 257 3.32 27.50 -1.90
CA THR A 257 4.63 26.88 -1.61
C THR A 257 5.49 27.67 -0.63
N ASP A 258 5.20 28.96 -0.43
CA ASP A 258 5.94 29.80 0.51
C ASP A 258 5.09 30.79 1.30
N GLU A 259 5.72 31.37 2.32
CA GLU A 259 5.15 32.32 3.25
C GLU A 259 5.03 33.76 2.70
N THR A 260 5.66 34.07 1.56
CA THR A 260 5.92 35.45 1.09
C THR A 260 4.78 36.09 0.30
N LEU A 261 3.57 35.54 0.39
CA LEU A 261 2.38 36.01 -0.33
C LEU A 261 2.50 35.98 -1.86
N ASN A 262 3.45 35.21 -2.42
CA ASN A 262 3.41 34.94 -3.85
C ASN A 262 2.32 33.91 -4.19
N ASP A 263 1.95 33.87 -5.47
CA ASP A 263 0.92 32.97 -5.98
C ASP A 263 1.49 31.64 -6.51
N GLU A 264 2.72 31.27 -6.14
CA GLU A 264 3.29 29.99 -6.53
C GLU A 264 2.60 28.85 -5.78
N LYS A 265 2.17 27.84 -6.55
CA LYS A 265 1.50 26.66 -6.02
C LYS A 265 2.07 25.40 -6.61
N ALA A 266 2.09 24.34 -5.80
CA ALA A 266 2.53 23.02 -6.21
C ALA A 266 1.68 21.93 -5.55
N VAL A 267 1.85 20.70 -6.04
CA VAL A 267 1.38 19.52 -5.34
C VAL A 267 2.15 19.40 -4.01
N TYR A 268 1.47 18.98 -2.96
CA TYR A 268 1.94 19.01 -1.57
C TYR A 268 1.72 17.65 -0.91
N ALA A 269 2.36 17.44 0.24
CA ALA A 269 2.49 16.14 0.91
C ALA A 269 1.17 15.37 1.02
N ALA A 270 0.13 15.97 1.61
CA ALA A 270 -1.16 15.32 1.83
C ALA A 270 -1.86 14.93 0.51
N LYS A 271 -1.75 15.76 -0.54
CA LYS A 271 -2.35 15.47 -1.84
C LYS A 271 -1.73 14.26 -2.52
N VAL A 272 -0.40 14.13 -2.45
CA VAL A 272 0.30 12.99 -3.06
C VAL A 272 -0.08 11.69 -2.38
N CYS A 273 -0.21 11.70 -1.05
CA CYS A 273 -0.64 10.52 -0.32
C CYS A 273 -2.10 10.17 -0.62
N GLN A 274 -3.00 11.14 -0.68
CA GLN A 274 -4.42 10.89 -1.01
C GLN A 274 -4.65 10.44 -2.46
N ASP A 275 -3.83 10.92 -3.41
CA ASP A 275 -3.94 10.53 -4.81
C ASP A 275 -3.27 9.19 -5.13
N TYR A 276 -2.51 8.63 -4.18
CA TYR A 276 -1.79 7.40 -4.40
C TYR A 276 -2.78 6.23 -4.52
N ILE A 277 -2.67 5.49 -5.62
CA ILE A 277 -3.41 4.25 -5.85
C ILE A 277 -2.38 3.15 -6.00
N GLY A 278 -2.37 2.22 -5.05
CA GLY A 278 -1.30 1.26 -4.91
C GLY A 278 -1.72 0.01 -4.17
N GLY A 279 -1.14 -1.13 -4.56
CA GLY A 279 -1.51 -2.43 -3.99
C GLY A 279 -2.98 -2.80 -4.18
N GLY A 280 -3.72 -2.16 -5.11
CA GLY A 280 -5.16 -2.36 -5.28
C GLY A 280 -6.07 -1.51 -4.38
N TYR A 281 -5.50 -0.51 -3.69
CA TYR A 281 -6.21 0.37 -2.76
C TYR A 281 -6.02 1.86 -3.12
N ASP A 282 -7.00 2.69 -2.77
CA ASP A 282 -7.08 4.13 -3.05
C ASP A 282 -7.44 4.97 -1.80
N ASP A 283 -7.34 4.37 -0.62
CA ASP A 283 -7.66 4.92 0.71
C ASP A 283 -6.41 5.37 1.48
N TRP A 284 -5.35 5.73 0.75
CA TRP A 284 -4.08 6.14 1.33
C TRP A 284 -4.11 7.58 1.87
N PHE A 285 -3.35 7.85 2.93
CA PHE A 285 -3.27 9.16 3.57
C PHE A 285 -1.88 9.46 4.13
N LEU A 286 -1.62 10.73 4.46
CA LEU A 286 -0.37 11.16 5.09
C LEU A 286 -0.49 10.93 6.61
N PRO A 287 0.44 10.18 7.24
CA PRO A 287 0.32 9.83 8.65
C PRO A 287 0.35 11.07 9.55
N CYS A 288 -0.42 11.07 10.64
CA CYS A 288 -0.32 12.11 11.67
C CYS A 288 1.01 11.99 12.44
N LYS A 289 1.28 12.97 13.32
CA LYS A 289 2.53 13.01 14.09
C LYS A 289 2.75 11.74 14.90
N ASP A 290 1.72 11.20 15.55
CA ASP A 290 1.88 10.05 16.45
C ASP A 290 1.96 8.74 15.64
N GLU A 291 1.22 8.61 14.54
CA GLU A 291 1.37 7.52 13.56
C GLU A 291 2.78 7.48 12.95
N LEU A 292 3.34 8.64 12.58
CA LEU A 292 4.69 8.72 12.03
C LEU A 292 5.75 8.28 13.06
N ASN A 293 5.49 8.50 14.35
CA ASN A 293 6.36 8.01 15.41
C ASN A 293 6.34 6.48 15.48
N LEU A 294 5.16 5.87 15.39
CA LEU A 294 5.01 4.41 15.37
C LEU A 294 5.70 3.78 14.16
N ILE A 295 5.57 4.39 12.97
CA ILE A 295 6.33 3.95 11.78
C ILE A 295 7.83 3.91 12.08
N ARG A 296 8.34 4.96 12.72
CA ARG A 296 9.76 5.01 13.06
C ARG A 296 10.16 3.92 14.06
N GLU A 297 9.47 3.85 15.20
CA GLU A 297 9.81 2.97 16.31
C GLU A 297 9.66 1.49 15.94
N ASN A 298 8.60 1.16 15.22
CA ASN A 298 8.27 -0.22 14.92
C ASN A 298 8.92 -0.72 13.63
N LEU A 299 9.10 0.15 12.62
CA LEU A 299 9.65 -0.27 11.32
C LEU A 299 11.08 0.21 11.11
N TYR A 300 11.32 1.53 11.10
CA TYR A 300 12.64 2.07 10.75
C TYR A 300 13.75 1.58 11.69
N VAL A 301 13.51 1.61 13.01
CA VAL A 301 14.49 1.14 14.01
C VAL A 301 14.83 -0.35 13.83
N ASN A 302 13.90 -1.12 13.28
CA ASN A 302 14.07 -2.55 12.98
C ASN A 302 14.56 -2.81 11.55
N ASN A 303 15.00 -1.78 10.81
CA ASN A 303 15.41 -1.85 9.40
C ASN A 303 14.32 -2.41 8.46
N LEU A 304 13.05 -2.12 8.77
CA LEU A 304 11.91 -2.47 7.92
C LEU A 304 11.41 -1.24 7.15
N GLY A 305 10.94 -1.49 5.94
CA GLY A 305 10.25 -0.51 5.10
C GLY A 305 11.12 0.33 4.17
N ASP A 306 12.45 0.19 4.16
CA ASP A 306 13.32 0.94 3.23
C ASP A 306 13.12 2.47 3.32
N PHE A 307 13.05 3.00 4.54
CA PHE A 307 13.02 4.44 4.76
C PHE A 307 14.42 5.02 4.65
N SER A 308 14.53 6.23 4.11
CA SER A 308 15.79 6.96 4.05
C SER A 308 16.09 7.65 5.38
N ASP A 309 17.36 7.88 5.67
CA ASP A 309 17.84 8.66 6.83
C ASP A 309 17.57 10.17 6.65
N TYR A 310 16.30 10.57 6.65
CA TYR A 310 15.88 11.95 6.40
C TYR A 310 14.67 12.36 7.25
N ARG A 311 14.21 13.59 7.05
CA ARG A 311 13.00 14.11 7.69
C ARG A 311 11.75 13.76 6.88
N TYR A 312 10.72 13.29 7.57
CA TYR A 312 9.42 12.95 7.02
C TYR A 312 8.33 13.91 7.53
N TRP A 313 7.46 14.36 6.64
CA TRP A 313 6.28 15.12 7.02
C TRP A 313 5.25 14.22 7.72
N SER A 314 4.67 14.71 8.80
CA SER A 314 3.35 14.25 9.27
C SER A 314 2.25 15.13 8.67
N SER A 315 0.99 14.74 8.80
CA SER A 315 -0.19 15.56 8.46
C SER A 315 -0.58 16.56 9.55
N THR A 316 0.17 16.64 10.66
CA THR A 316 -0.15 17.49 11.80
C THR A 316 0.47 18.89 11.67
N GLU A 317 -0.37 19.92 11.75
CA GLU A 317 0.04 21.32 11.80
C GLU A 317 0.49 21.72 13.21
N SER A 318 1.40 22.70 13.28
CA SER A 318 1.73 23.39 14.55
C SER A 318 1.21 24.83 14.56
N GLY A 319 0.92 25.40 13.40
CA GLY A 319 0.46 26.77 13.25
C GLY A 319 0.31 27.16 11.78
N ALA A 320 -0.04 28.42 11.52
CA ALA A 320 -0.28 28.91 10.16
C ALA A 320 0.93 28.69 9.24
N ASP A 321 2.15 28.88 9.76
CA ASP A 321 3.38 28.80 8.99
C ASP A 321 4.21 27.52 9.22
N HIS A 322 3.79 26.66 10.15
CA HIS A 322 4.60 25.53 10.58
C HIS A 322 3.81 24.22 10.70
N ALA A 323 4.48 23.10 10.42
CA ALA A 323 3.95 21.75 10.58
C ALA A 323 4.97 20.83 11.24
N TRP A 324 4.49 19.69 11.72
CA TRP A 324 5.31 18.67 12.38
C TRP A 324 5.95 17.72 11.38
N ALA A 325 7.23 17.46 11.62
CA ALA A 325 8.00 16.48 10.87
C ALA A 325 8.92 15.71 11.81
N GLN A 326 9.24 14.48 11.44
CA GLN A 326 10.11 13.60 12.23
C GLN A 326 11.39 13.27 11.49
N TYR A 327 12.52 13.38 12.18
CA TYR A 327 13.80 12.94 11.64
C TYR A 327 13.96 11.44 11.87
N PHE A 328 14.11 10.68 10.78
CA PHE A 328 14.42 9.26 10.86
C PHE A 328 15.92 9.05 11.12
N LEU A 329 16.77 9.99 10.72
CA LEU A 329 18.16 9.99 11.17
C LEU A 329 18.25 10.36 12.68
N THR A 330 19.31 9.94 13.36
CA THR A 330 19.62 10.24 14.79
C THR A 330 18.58 9.71 15.79
N ASP A 331 18.07 10.57 16.67
CA ASP A 331 17.32 10.21 17.88
C ASP A 331 15.82 10.05 17.66
N GLY A 332 15.31 10.38 16.48
CA GLY A 332 13.88 10.34 16.20
C GLY A 332 13.15 11.63 16.51
N SER A 333 13.86 12.73 16.76
CA SER A 333 13.27 13.99 17.15
C SER A 333 12.18 14.45 16.19
N GLN A 334 11.04 14.82 16.78
CA GLN A 334 9.94 15.48 16.10
C GLN A 334 10.08 16.98 16.26
N ASN A 335 10.11 17.70 15.14
CA ASN A 335 10.41 19.12 15.09
C ASN A 335 9.35 19.89 14.29
N ILE A 336 9.10 21.11 14.75
CA ILE A 336 8.28 22.09 14.05
C ILE A 336 9.12 22.70 12.91
N ASN A 337 8.65 22.61 11.68
CA ASN A 337 9.34 23.09 10.49
C ASN A 337 8.44 24.01 9.67
N PHE A 338 9.04 24.91 8.90
CA PHE A 338 8.31 25.75 7.95
C PHE A 338 7.62 24.88 6.89
N ARG A 339 6.38 25.22 6.57
CA ARG A 339 5.56 24.46 5.58
C ARG A 339 6.14 24.52 4.16
N SER A 340 7.02 25.49 3.89
CA SER A 340 7.77 25.65 2.63
C SER A 340 8.95 24.68 2.49
N TYR A 341 9.36 23.98 3.56
CA TYR A 341 10.47 23.05 3.46
C TYR A 341 10.07 21.77 2.73
N LEU A 342 11.00 21.26 1.91
CA LEU A 342 10.88 19.94 1.33
C LEU A 342 11.20 18.89 2.39
N SER A 343 10.30 17.93 2.58
CA SER A 343 10.53 16.74 3.42
C SER A 343 9.93 15.51 2.75
N ARG A 344 10.44 14.33 3.09
CA ARG A 344 9.94 13.06 2.55
C ARG A 344 8.51 12.83 3.01
N VAL A 345 7.76 12.10 2.22
CA VAL A 345 6.39 11.68 2.54
C VAL A 345 6.30 10.19 2.30
N ARG A 346 5.49 9.46 3.06
CA ARG A 346 5.13 8.08 2.72
C ARG A 346 3.68 7.84 3.10
N PRO A 347 2.83 7.40 2.16
CA PRO A 347 1.43 7.14 2.46
C PRO A 347 1.27 5.98 3.45
N VAL A 348 0.22 6.03 4.24
CA VAL A 348 -0.26 4.95 5.11
C VAL A 348 -1.73 4.69 4.85
N ARG A 349 -2.25 3.53 5.26
CA ARG A 349 -3.67 3.22 5.21
C ARG A 349 -4.08 2.36 6.40
N ALA A 350 -5.37 2.38 6.70
CA ALA A 350 -5.99 1.55 7.73
C ALA A 350 -6.73 0.37 7.07
N PHE A 351 -6.72 -0.81 7.68
CA PHE A 351 -7.39 -2.00 7.16
C PHE A 351 -7.84 -3.03 8.22
#